data_AF-I6S3A0-F1
#
_entry.id   AF-I6S3A0-F1
#
_cell.length_a   1.000
_cell.length_b   1.000
_cell.length_c   1.000
_cell.angle_alpha   90.00
_cell.angle_beta   90.00
_cell.angle_gamma   90.00
#
_symmetry.space_group_name_H-M   'P 1'
#
loop_
_entity.id
_entity.type
_entity.pdbx_description
1 polymer ?
#
loop_
_entity_poly.entity_id
_entity_poly.type
_entity_poly.pdbx_seq_one_letter_code
_entity_poly.pdbx_strand_id
1 'polypeptide(L)' 'MKSWMAILLVMALIIFTLDNCYSTDDKPIGKCGDRQRNKLCLVCQDRSQIDYYYTECCIYDQTYYMCLDMLRH' A
#
# COMPACT_ATOMS: atom_id res chain seq x y z
N MET A 1 3.07 -23.35 33.56
CA MET A 1 3.24 -21.90 33.34
C MET A 1 4.44 -21.51 32.47
N LYS A 2 5.55 -22.28 32.39
CA LYS A 2 6.72 -21.93 31.53
C LYS A 2 6.52 -22.08 30.01
N SER A 3 5.63 -22.99 29.56
CA SER A 3 5.46 -23.27 28.12
C SER A 3 4.78 -22.15 27.33
N TRP A 4 3.93 -21.32 27.96
CA TRP A 4 3.18 -20.29 27.25
C TRP A 4 4.04 -19.09 26.84
N MET A 5 5.08 -18.77 27.61
CA MET A 5 6.00 -17.68 27.26
C MET A 5 6.78 -17.98 25.97
N ALA A 6 7.14 -19.24 25.73
CA ALA A 6 7.86 -19.63 24.52
C ALA A 6 7.02 -19.43 23.25
N ILE A 7 5.72 -19.76 23.32
CA ILE A 7 4.79 -19.60 22.19
C ILE A 7 4.63 -18.11 21.83
N LEU A 8 4.52 -17.23 22.84
CA LEU A 8 4.42 -15.79 22.62
C LEU A 8 5.66 -15.21 21.94
N LEU A 9 6.87 -15.67 22.31
CA LEU A 9 8.12 -15.21 21.70
C LEU A 9 8.21 -15.63 20.22
N VAL A 10 7.78 -16.85 19.88
CA VAL A 10 7.76 -17.32 18.48
C VAL A 10 6.79 -16.49 17.65
N MET A 11 5.59 -16.18 18.16
CA MET A 11 4.63 -15.35 17.45
C MET A 11 5.13 -13.91 17.25
N ALA A 12 5.79 -13.32 18.24
CA ALA A 12 6.38 -11.99 18.11
C ALA A 12 7.50 -11.95 17.05
N LEU A 13 8.34 -12.98 17.00
CA LEU A 13 9.37 -13.12 15.96
C LEU A 13 8.75 -13.25 14.57
N ILE A 14 7.68 -14.05 14.41
CA ILE A 14 6.98 -14.21 13.12
C ILE A 14 6.40 -12.86 12.66
N ILE A 15 5.73 -12.11 13.55
CA ILE A 15 5.17 -10.79 13.22
C ILE A 15 6.30 -9.82 12.85
N PHE A 16 7.41 -9.82 13.59
CA PHE A 16 8.56 -8.95 13.29
C PHE A 16 9.24 -9.32 11.97
N THR A 17 9.29 -10.61 11.61
CA THR A 17 9.78 -11.04 10.30
C THR A 17 8.82 -10.71 9.17
N LEU A 18 7.50 -10.77 9.39
CA LEU A 18 6.52 -10.36 8.39
C LEU A 18 6.57 -8.85 8.13
N ASP A 19 6.72 -8.04 9.18
CA ASP A 19 6.84 -6.58 9.06
C ASP A 19 8.13 -6.19 8.31
N ASN A 20 9.24 -6.89 8.54
CA ASN A 20 10.49 -6.69 7.80
C ASN A 20 10.46 -7.29 6.37
N CYS A 21 9.76 -8.39 6.14
CA CYS A 21 9.61 -8.96 4.79
C CYS A 21 8.60 -8.17 3.93
N TYR A 22 7.68 -7.40 4.51
CA TYR A 22 6.85 -6.46 3.77
C TYR A 22 7.55 -5.12 3.48
N SER A 23 8.80 -4.94 3.92
CA SER A 23 9.69 -3.83 3.54
C SER A 23 10.74 -4.21 2.47
N THR A 24 10.52 -5.29 1.71
CA THR A 24 11.35 -5.59 0.55
C THR A 24 11.06 -4.62 -0.60
N ASP A 25 11.89 -3.58 -0.70
CA ASP A 25 12.50 -3.07 -1.95
C ASP A 25 11.62 -2.80 -3.19
N ASP A 26 10.30 -2.70 -3.06
CA ASP A 26 9.47 -2.19 -4.15
C ASP A 26 9.69 -0.68 -4.24
N LYS A 27 10.66 -0.29 -5.08
CA LYS A 27 10.83 1.10 -5.49
C LYS A 27 9.45 1.63 -5.84
N PRO A 28 9.03 2.75 -5.24
CA PRO A 28 7.69 3.25 -5.48
C PRO A 28 7.47 3.46 -6.97
N ILE A 29 6.31 3.03 -7.47
CA ILE A 29 5.94 3.27 -8.86
C ILE A 29 5.79 4.79 -9.06
N GLY A 30 6.65 5.38 -9.89
CA GLY A 30 6.61 6.79 -10.22
C GLY A 30 6.50 7.72 -9.01
N LYS A 31 5.41 8.48 -8.96
CA LYS A 31 5.16 9.49 -7.92
C LYS A 31 4.44 8.92 -6.69
N CYS A 32 4.09 7.63 -6.66
CA CYS A 32 3.51 6.96 -5.49
C CYS A 32 4.53 6.62 -4.40
N GLY A 33 5.75 7.15 -4.49
CA GLY A 33 6.65 7.24 -3.34
C GLY A 33 6.14 8.25 -2.31
N ASP A 34 5.34 9.21 -2.77
CA ASP A 34 4.56 10.05 -1.89
C ASP A 34 3.39 9.28 -1.28
N ARG A 35 3.32 9.27 0.06
CA ARG A 35 2.32 8.51 0.81
C ARG A 35 0.89 8.98 0.54
N GLN A 36 0.70 10.28 0.28
CA GLN A 36 -0.62 10.85 0.00
C GLN A 36 -1.10 10.39 -1.38
N ARG A 37 -0.24 10.48 -2.41
CA ARG A 37 -0.56 10.00 -3.76
C ARG A 37 -0.81 8.50 -3.80
N ASN A 38 0.00 7.69 -3.12
CA ASN A 38 -0.20 6.24 -3.05
C ASN A 38 -1.60 5.88 -2.53
N LYS A 39 -1.99 6.45 -1.38
CA LYS A 39 -3.32 6.22 -0.79
C LYS A 39 -4.45 6.64 -1.73
N LEU A 40 -4.32 7.81 -2.35
CA LEU A 40 -5.34 8.32 -3.27
C LEU A 40 -5.52 7.39 -4.49
N CYS A 41 -4.41 6.98 -5.10
CA CYS A 41 -4.44 6.11 -6.28
C CYS A 41 -5.03 4.73 -5.97
N LEU A 42 -4.77 4.16 -4.79
CA LEU A 42 -5.41 2.91 -4.35
C LEU A 42 -6.93 3.06 -4.21
N VAL A 43 -7.40 4.17 -3.62
CA VAL A 43 -8.84 4.42 -3.47
C VAL A 43 -9.51 4.58 -4.84
N CYS A 44 -8.88 5.26 -5.79
CA CYS A 44 -9.46 5.40 -7.12
C CYS A 44 -9.37 4.13 -7.97
N GLN A 45 -8.37 3.28 -7.75
CA GLN A 45 -8.34 1.95 -8.34
C GLN A 45 -9.55 1.14 -7.88
N ASP A 46 -9.83 1.12 -6.58
CA ASP A 46 -11.00 0.46 -6.00
C ASP A 46 -12.31 1.05 -6.53
N ARG A 47 -12.43 2.39 -6.61
CA ARG A 47 -13.67 3.04 -7.10
C ARG A 47 -13.90 2.85 -8.60
N SER A 48 -12.84 2.85 -9.41
CA SER A 48 -12.94 2.68 -10.87
C SER A 48 -13.08 1.22 -11.29
N GLN A 49 -12.67 0.26 -10.45
CA GLN A 49 -12.56 -1.16 -10.78
C GLN A 49 -11.68 -1.41 -12.03
N ILE A 50 -10.69 -0.54 -12.25
CA ILE A 50 -9.73 -0.64 -13.35
C ILE A 50 -8.37 -1.04 -12.76
N ASP A 51 -7.93 -2.27 -13.04
CA ASP A 51 -6.72 -2.84 -12.44
C ASP A 51 -5.46 -1.99 -12.67
N TYR A 52 -5.30 -1.42 -13.86
CA TYR A 52 -4.13 -0.60 -14.22
C TYR A 52 -4.24 0.87 -13.75
N TYR A 53 -5.37 1.26 -13.14
CA TYR A 53 -5.61 2.64 -12.72
C TYR A 53 -4.59 3.12 -11.67
N TYR A 54 -4.19 2.23 -10.76
CA TYR A 54 -3.17 2.54 -9.76
C TYR A 54 -1.87 2.96 -10.44
N THR A 55 -1.37 2.15 -11.36
CA THR A 55 -0.13 2.40 -12.11
C THR A 55 -0.21 3.72 -12.88
N GLU A 56 -1.30 3.93 -13.61
CA GLU A 56 -1.52 5.17 -14.36
C GLU A 56 -1.58 6.40 -13.45
N CYS A 57 -2.29 6.30 -12.31
CA CYS A 57 -2.37 7.36 -11.31
C CYS A 57 -1.01 7.66 -10.67
N CYS A 58 -0.15 6.65 -10.50
CA CYS A 58 1.19 6.82 -9.98
C CYS A 58 2.17 7.47 -10.99
N ILE A 59 1.96 7.27 -12.29
CA ILE A 59 2.85 7.78 -13.35
C ILE A 59 2.38 9.15 -13.88
N TYR A 60 1.11 9.28 -14.23
CA TYR A 60 0.55 10.44 -14.93
C TYR A 60 -0.21 11.37 -13.99
N ASP A 61 0.13 12.66 -14.03
CA ASP A 61 -0.59 13.68 -13.24
C ASP A 61 -2.03 13.84 -13.70
N GLN A 62 -2.31 13.64 -14.99
CA GLN A 62 -3.66 13.71 -15.54
C GLN A 62 -4.59 12.69 -14.84
N THR A 63 -4.16 11.43 -14.73
CA THR A 63 -4.93 10.37 -14.06
C THR A 63 -5.06 10.65 -12.56
N TYR A 64 -4.01 11.18 -11.92
CA TYR A 64 -4.08 11.62 -10.53
C TYR A 64 -5.13 12.74 -10.32
N TYR A 65 -5.21 13.72 -11.21
CA TYR A 65 -6.23 14.78 -11.13
C TYR A 65 -7.64 14.25 -11.42
N MET A 66 -7.80 13.31 -12.35
CA MET A 66 -9.09 12.62 -12.55
C MET A 66 -9.52 11.86 -11.31
N CYS A 67 -8.58 11.22 -10.61
CA CYS A 67 -8.83 10.55 -9.35
C CYS A 67 -9.31 11.52 -8.27
N LEU A 68 -8.65 12.68 -8.13
CA LEU A 68 -9.12 13.74 -7.22
C LEU A 68 -10.54 14.21 -7.56
N ASP A 69 -10.88 14.32 -8.85
CA ASP A 69 -12.21 14.70 -9.30
C ASP A 69 -13.26 13.62 -9.00
N MET A 70 -12.94 12.35 -9.27
CA MET A 70 -13.78 11.18 -8.97
C MET A 70 -14.12 11.04 -7.48
N LEU A 71 -13.22 11.48 -6.58
CA LEU A 71 -13.45 11.43 -5.13
C LEU A 71 -14.20 12.64 -4.58
N ARG A 72 -14.37 13.71 -5.37
CA ARG A 72 -15.21 14.85 -5.01
C ARG A 72 -16.69 14.62 -5.29
N HIS A 73 -17.02 13.68 -6.18
CA HIS A 73 -18.37 13.34 -6.64
C HIS A 73 -18.80 11.96 -6.14
#